data_AF-A0A930FEZ1-F1
#
_entry.id   AF-A0A930FEZ1-F1
#
_cell.length_a   1.000
_cell.length_b   1.000
_cell.length_c   1.000
_cell.angle_alpha   90.00
_cell.angle_beta   90.00
_cell.angle_gamma   90.00
#
_symmetry.space_group_name_H-M   'P 1'
#
loop_
_entity.id
_entity.type
_entity.pdbx_description
1 polymer ?
#
loop_
_entity_poly.entity_id
_entity_poly.type
_entity_poly.pdbx_seq_one_letter_code
_entity_poly.pdbx_strand_id
1 'polypeptide(L)' 'IPELLIDENDVQASHALTIGRIDREQLYYLQSRGLDQRQCTSLISSGYMYPITQFLSDETLQQVLRAEMEAKLANL' A
#
# COMPACT_ATOMS: atom_id res chain seq x y z
N ILE A 1 -11.47 1.86 14.09
CA ILE A 1 -12.48 2.50 13.21
C ILE A 1 -12.22 3.99 13.32
N PRO A 2 -12.13 4.73 12.21
CA PRO A 2 -11.76 6.12 12.27
C PRO A 2 -12.93 7.02 12.70
N GLU A 3 -12.61 8.15 13.33
CA GLU A 3 -13.56 9.05 13.97
C GLU A 3 -13.17 10.51 13.71
N LEU A 4 -14.16 11.39 13.55
CA LEU A 4 -13.99 12.84 13.40
C LEU A 4 -14.61 13.53 14.62
N LEU A 5 -13.79 14.24 15.39
CA LEU A 5 -14.23 15.10 16.50
C LEU A 5 -14.11 16.55 16.04
N ILE A 6 -15.23 17.25 15.91
CA ILE A 6 -15.30 18.60 15.34
C ILE A 6 -16.07 19.49 16.32
N ASP A 7 -15.41 20.53 16.85
CA ASP A 7 -16.01 21.53 17.75
C ASP A 7 -16.36 22.85 17.03
N GLU A 8 -16.11 22.94 15.71
CA GLU A 8 -16.21 24.17 14.93
C GLU A 8 -17.33 24.12 13.88
N ASN A 9 -18.01 25.26 13.69
CA ASN A 9 -19.25 25.35 12.90
C ASN A 9 -19.06 25.52 11.39
N ASP A 10 -17.88 25.98 10.94
CA ASP A 10 -17.63 26.30 9.52
C ASP A 10 -16.43 25.52 8.98
N VAL A 11 -16.56 24.19 8.97
CA VAL A 11 -15.53 23.28 8.45
C VAL A 11 -16.12 22.27 7.47
N GLN A 12 -15.31 21.86 6.50
CA GLN A 12 -15.59 20.70 5.67
C GLN A 12 -14.61 19.59 6.04
N ALA A 13 -15.14 18.50 6.61
CA ALA A 13 -14.37 17.32 6.95
C ALA A 13 -15.01 16.09 6.31
N SER A 14 -14.18 15.19 5.78
CA SER A 14 -14.61 13.90 5.29
C SER A 14 -13.57 12.85 5.64
N HIS A 15 -14.00 11.60 5.77
CA HIS A 15 -13.08 10.50 5.92
C HIS A 15 -13.58 9.26 5.18
N ALA A 16 -12.63 8.43 4.75
CA ALA A 16 -12.89 7.22 3.98
C ALA A 16 -11.95 6.11 4.45
N LEU A 17 -12.50 4.90 4.50
CA LEU A 17 -11.77 3.67 4.80
C LEU A 17 -12.16 2.64 3.76
N THR A 18 -11.16 2.03 3.12
CA THR A 18 -11.37 0.90 2.20
C THR A 18 -10.71 -0.34 2.78
N ILE A 19 -11.46 -1.45 2.82
CA ILE A 19 -10.95 -2.77 3.17
C ILE A 19 -11.28 -3.70 2.01
N GLY A 20 -10.30 -4.44 1.54
CA GLY A 20 -10.45 -5.31 0.38
C GLY A 20 -9.49 -6.50 0.43
N ARG A 21 -9.69 -7.41 -0.51
CA ARG A 21 -8.75 -8.49 -0.80
C ARG A 21 -8.05 -8.16 -2.12
N ILE A 22 -6.93 -8.84 -2.38
CA ILE A 22 -6.26 -8.75 -3.67
C ILE A 22 -7.24 -9.16 -4.78
N ASP A 23 -7.24 -8.39 -5.86
CA ASP A 23 -8.06 -8.64 -7.04
C ASP A 23 -7.64 -9.97 -7.71
N ARG A 24 -8.62 -10.84 -7.93
CA ARG A 24 -8.41 -12.16 -8.53
C ARG A 24 -8.01 -12.06 -10.01
N GLU A 25 -8.49 -11.06 -10.74
CA GLU A 25 -8.12 -10.87 -12.14
C GLU A 25 -6.65 -10.44 -12.26
N GLN A 26 -6.18 -9.57 -11.36
CA GLN A 26 -4.77 -9.18 -11.28
C GLN A 26 -3.87 -10.38 -10.94
N LEU A 27 -4.29 -11.20 -9.96
CA LEU A 27 -3.58 -12.44 -9.63
C LEU A 27 -3.52 -13.40 -10.81
N TYR A 28 -4.66 -13.66 -11.46
CA TYR A 28 -4.74 -14.54 -12.62
C TYR A 28 -3.85 -14.04 -13.77
N TYR A 29 -3.87 -12.73 -14.04
CA TYR A 29 -3.04 -12.13 -15.07
C TYR A 29 -1.55 -12.36 -14.78
N LEU A 30 -1.07 -12.06 -13.57
CA LEU A 30 0.33 -12.26 -13.20
C LEU A 30 0.74 -13.74 -13.21
N GLN A 31 -0.12 -14.63 -12.72
CA GLN A 31 0.11 -16.07 -12.75
C GLN A 31 0.19 -16.61 -14.20
N SER A 32 -0.62 -16.09 -15.12
CA SER A 32 -0.53 -16.44 -16.54
C SER A 32 0.81 -16.05 -17.19
N ARG A 33 1.56 -15.13 -16.56
CA ARG A 33 2.92 -14.73 -16.96
C ARG A 33 4.02 -15.50 -16.24
N GLY A 34 3.67 -16.55 -15.48
CA GLY A 34 4.63 -17.47 -14.86
C GLY A 34 5.03 -17.10 -13.43
N LEU A 35 4.39 -16.12 -12.81
CA LEU A 35 4.62 -15.77 -11.42
C LEU A 35 3.84 -16.72 -10.50
N ASP A 36 4.48 -17.20 -9.43
CA ASP A 36 3.77 -17.93 -8.39
C ASP A 36 2.89 -16.98 -7.54
N GLN A 37 2.02 -17.55 -6.70
CA GLN A 37 1.09 -16.76 -5.89
C GLN A 37 1.80 -15.80 -4.90
N ARG A 38 2.96 -16.19 -4.34
CA ARG A 38 3.71 -15.33 -3.42
C ARG A 38 4.33 -14.16 -4.18
N GLN A 39 4.93 -14.44 -5.34
CA GLN A 39 5.48 -13.41 -6.22
C GLN A 39 4.40 -12.41 -6.66
N CYS A 40 3.22 -12.90 -7.05
CA CYS A 40 2.09 -12.03 -7.41
C CYS A 40 1.65 -11.16 -6.22
N THR A 41 1.50 -11.76 -5.05
CA THR A 41 1.07 -11.08 -3.81
C THR A 41 2.07 -10.00 -3.41
N SER A 42 3.36 -10.33 -3.41
CA SER A 42 4.44 -9.40 -3.08
C SER A 42 4.49 -8.25 -4.09
N LEU A 43 4.42 -8.54 -5.39
CA LEU A 43 4.44 -7.52 -6.45
C LEU A 43 3.26 -6.54 -6.35
N ILE A 44 2.05 -7.04 -6.19
CA ILE A 44 0.85 -6.20 -6.04
C ILE A 44 0.98 -5.34 -4.77
N SER A 45 1.35 -5.95 -3.64
CA SER A 45 1.51 -5.24 -2.36
C SER A 45 2.57 -4.15 -2.43
N SER A 46 3.72 -4.42 -3.08
CA SER A 46 4.77 -3.42 -3.33
C SER A 46 4.25 -2.24 -4.17
N GLY A 47 3.44 -2.50 -5.20
CA GLY A 47 2.83 -1.46 -6.03
C GLY A 47 1.92 -0.52 -5.23
N TYR A 48 1.20 -1.04 -4.23
CA TYR A 48 0.38 -0.24 -3.32
C TYR A 48 1.22 0.53 -2.27
N MET A 49 2.32 -0.06 -1.82
CA MET A 49 3.10 0.44 -0.67
C MET A 49 4.17 1.44 -1.04
N TYR A 50 4.89 1.25 -2.15
CA TYR A 50 6.01 2.12 -2.51
C TYR A 50 5.66 3.59 -2.77
N PRO A 51 4.48 3.95 -3.31
CA PRO A 51 4.11 5.36 -3.44
C PRO A 51 4.14 6.12 -2.11
N ILE A 52 3.93 5.44 -0.97
CA ILE A 52 4.00 6.06 0.36
C ILE A 52 5.40 6.63 0.66
N THR A 53 6.45 5.99 0.13
CA THR A 53 7.83 6.45 0.34
C THR A 53 8.10 7.81 -0.31
N GLN A 54 7.34 8.18 -1.35
CA GLN A 54 7.53 9.43 -2.11
C GLN A 54 7.09 10.68 -1.33
N PHE A 55 6.39 10.52 -0.20
CA PHE A 55 6.03 11.62 0.69
C PHE A 55 7.20 12.06 1.60
N LEU A 56 8.28 11.27 1.66
CA LEU A 56 9.49 11.65 2.38
C LEU A 56 10.34 12.58 1.50
N SER A 57 10.67 13.75 2.01
CA SER A 57 11.55 14.70 1.33
C SER A 57 13.04 14.34 1.44
N ASP A 58 13.39 13.51 2.43
CA ASP A 58 14.77 13.04 2.65
C ASP A 58 15.00 11.73 1.88
N GLU A 59 15.89 11.79 0.89
CA GLU A 59 16.21 10.66 0.02
C GLU A 59 16.84 9.47 0.77
N THR A 60 17.57 9.72 1.85
CA THR A 60 18.18 8.66 2.66
C THR A 60 17.10 7.90 3.42
N LEU A 61 16.19 8.63 4.07
CA LEU A 61 15.04 8.04 4.75
C LEU A 61 14.11 7.32 3.77
N GLN A 62 13.92 7.86 2.57
CA GLN A 62 13.15 7.21 1.51
C GLN A 62 13.75 5.85 1.14
N GLN A 63 15.07 5.78 0.93
CA GLN A 63 15.75 4.53 0.59
C GLN A 63 15.70 3.51 1.73
N VAL A 64 15.90 3.95 2.97
CA VAL A 64 15.81 3.08 4.17
C VAL A 64 14.40 2.50 4.29
N LEU A 65 13.37 3.35 4.19
CA LEU A 65 11.98 2.89 4.28
C LEU A 65 11.64 1.92 3.15
N ARG A 66 12.10 2.19 1.93
CA ARG A 66 11.88 1.31 0.77
C ARG A 66 12.49 -0.07 0.97
N ALA A 67 13.73 -0.14 1.47
CA ALA A 67 14.41 -1.40 1.76
C ALA A 67 13.71 -2.20 2.87
N GLU A 68 13.27 -1.53 3.93
CA GLU A 68 12.51 -2.16 5.03
C GLU A 68 11.15 -2.69 4.55
N MET A 69 10.45 -1.94 3.68
CA MET A 69 9.21 -2.41 3.06
C MET A 69 9.44 -3.64 2.18
N GLU A 70 10.48 -3.63 1.33
CA GLU A 70 10.87 -4.77 0.49
C GLU A 70 11.10 -6.03 1.32
N ALA A 71 11.88 -5.92 2.40
CA ALA A 71 12.18 -7.05 3.29
C ALA A 71 10.92 -7.61 3.96
N LYS A 72 9.98 -6.77 4.38
CA LYS A 72 8.73 -7.23 5.02
C LYS A 72 7.76 -7.85 4.01
N LEU A 73 7.64 -7.27 2.82
CA LEU A 73 6.73 -7.75 1.76
C LEU A 73 7.21 -9.04 1.09
N ALA A 74 8.51 -9.32 1.12
CA ALA A 74 9.06 -10.60 0.65
C ALA A 74 8.71 -11.78 1.57
N ASN A 75 8.30 -11.51 2.81
CA ASN A 75 7.96 -12.52 3.83
C ASN A 75 6.44 -12.73 4.00
N LEU A 76 5.62 -12.12 3.13
CA LEU A 76 4.18 -12.37 3.01
C LEU A 76 3.89 -13.57 2.12
#